data_AF-A0A0H4IYW0-F1
#
_entry.id   AF-A0A0H4IYW0-F1
#
_cell.length_a   1.000
_cell.length_b   1.000
_cell.length_c   1.000
_cell.angle_alpha   90.00
_cell.angle_beta   90.00
_cell.angle_gamma   90.00
#
_symmetry.space_group_name_H-M   'P 1'
#
loop_
_entity.id
_entity.type
_entity.pdbx_description
1 polymer ?
#
loop_
_entity_poly.entity_id
_entity_poly.type
_entity_poly.pdbx_seq_one_letter_code
_entity_poly.pdbx_strand_id
1 'polypeptide(L)'
;MDQLLLNILPVPQKNFANFVAGKNIEIVTSLQAFNNDSVSTQLVFLWGPEGSGKSHLLESLTNTNIEKIEDIQQFSHDQNRELFMLINDIKSQNKKLIITCDRSPDELNGIDEDLHSRLKWGLVLNLSPLTDEDKFQIIKIKSQENGYHIEDKVINYCLRHLRRDLHTLINTFQALDEWSLKSKRAITINLIKDLQRENII
;
A
#
# COMPACT_ATOMS: atom_id res chain seq x y z
N MET A 1 4.66 5.00 -34.40
CA MET A 1 4.83 4.73 -32.96
C MET A 1 3.53 4.13 -32.48
N ASP A 2 3.56 2.88 -32.02
CA ASP A 2 2.34 2.14 -31.72
C ASP A 2 1.61 2.76 -30.52
N GLN A 3 0.34 3.11 -30.72
CA GLN A 3 -0.64 3.57 -29.73
C GLN A 3 -0.77 2.65 -28.50
N LEU A 4 -0.20 1.45 -28.55
CA LEU A 4 -0.21 0.44 -27.50
C LEU A 4 0.53 0.87 -26.23
N LEU A 5 1.59 1.69 -26.36
CA LEU A 5 2.36 2.18 -25.20
C LEU A 5 1.71 3.38 -24.51
N LEU A 6 0.76 4.08 -25.15
CA LEU A 6 0.06 5.22 -24.54
C LEU A 6 -1.06 4.76 -23.58
N ASN A 7 -1.41 3.47 -23.60
CA ASN A 7 -2.42 2.82 -22.76
C ASN A 7 -1.81 1.98 -21.64
N ILE A 8 -0.71 2.43 -21.03
CA ILE A 8 -0.16 1.76 -19.84
C ILE A 8 -1.12 2.03 -18.67
N LEU A 9 -2.14 1.18 -18.62
CA LEU A 9 -3.10 0.82 -17.57
C LEU A 9 -3.57 1.97 -16.67
N PRO A 10 -4.91 2.20 -16.53
CA PRO A 10 -5.41 3.15 -15.54
C PRO A 10 -4.78 2.83 -14.18
N VAL A 11 -4.38 3.86 -13.42
CA VAL A 11 -3.83 3.69 -12.07
C VAL A 11 -4.78 2.77 -11.32
N PRO A 12 -4.38 1.54 -10.98
CA PRO A 12 -5.30 0.56 -10.45
C PRO A 12 -5.84 1.08 -9.11
N GLN A 13 -7.16 1.07 -8.94
CA GLN A 13 -7.77 1.47 -7.67
C GLN A 13 -7.21 0.57 -6.56
N LYS A 14 -6.73 1.18 -5.48
CA LYS A 14 -6.11 0.46 -4.36
C LYS A 14 -7.16 -0.39 -3.67
N ASN A 15 -6.94 -1.70 -3.63
CA ASN A 15 -7.82 -2.66 -2.99
C ASN A 15 -7.01 -3.81 -2.36
N PHE A 16 -7.66 -4.66 -1.57
CA PHE A 16 -6.96 -5.76 -0.91
C PHE A 16 -6.40 -6.79 -1.90
N ALA A 17 -7.03 -6.99 -3.06
CA ALA A 17 -6.60 -8.00 -4.03
C ALA A 17 -5.32 -7.59 -4.76
N ASN A 18 -5.06 -6.28 -4.90
CA ASN A 18 -3.83 -5.77 -5.50
C ASN A 18 -2.80 -5.28 -4.49
N PHE A 19 -3.06 -5.44 -3.20
CA PHE A 19 -2.05 -5.21 -2.16
C PHE A 19 -1.11 -6.42 -2.06
N VAL A 20 0.19 -6.17 -2.22
CA VAL A 20 1.20 -7.22 -2.05
C VAL A 20 1.58 -7.33 -0.58
N ALA A 21 0.99 -8.31 0.10
CA ALA A 21 1.13 -8.45 1.54
C ALA A 21 2.55 -8.79 2.01
N GLY A 22 3.24 -9.70 1.31
CA GLY A 22 4.53 -10.24 1.78
C GLY A 22 4.42 -10.78 3.20
N LYS A 23 5.26 -10.28 4.11
CA LYS A 23 5.23 -10.65 5.55
C LYS A 23 4.03 -10.08 6.31
N ASN A 24 3.30 -9.12 5.72
CA ASN A 24 2.14 -8.46 6.35
C ASN A 24 0.83 -9.23 6.13
N ILE A 25 0.86 -10.52 5.76
CA ILE A 25 -0.35 -11.30 5.42
C ILE A 25 -1.38 -11.31 6.56
N GLU A 26 -0.95 -11.48 7.80
CA GLU A 26 -1.84 -11.50 8.96
C GLU A 26 -2.52 -10.14 9.21
N ILE A 27 -1.81 -9.04 8.93
CA ILE A 27 -2.35 -7.68 9.02
C ILE A 27 -3.43 -7.49 7.95
N VAL A 28 -3.14 -7.91 6.72
CA VAL A 28 -4.11 -7.83 5.60
C VAL A 28 -5.35 -8.65 5.92
N THR A 29 -5.20 -9.88 6.41
CA THR A 29 -6.33 -10.73 6.83
C THR A 29 -7.13 -10.08 7.95
N SER A 30 -6.46 -9.49 8.95
CA SER A 30 -7.11 -8.78 10.05
C SER A 30 -7.92 -7.57 9.56
N LEU A 31 -7.37 -6.81 8.61
CA LEU A 31 -8.05 -5.66 8.01
C LEU A 31 -9.22 -6.07 7.11
N GLN A 32 -9.11 -7.18 6.38
CA GLN A 32 -10.24 -7.76 5.63
C GLN A 32 -11.37 -8.19 6.58
N ALA A 33 -11.04 -8.86 7.69
CA ALA A 33 -12.02 -9.24 8.70
C ALA A 33 -12.65 -8.02 9.39
N PHE A 34 -11.85 -6.98 9.64
CA PHE A 34 -12.33 -5.69 10.16
C PHE A 34 -13.29 -5.01 9.18
N ASN A 35 -12.97 -5.00 7.88
CA ASN A 35 -13.81 -4.49 6.80
C ASN A 35 -15.15 -5.22 6.70
N ASN A 36 -15.14 -6.54 6.86
CA ASN A 36 -16.32 -7.40 6.70
C ASN A 36 -17.13 -7.58 7.98
N ASP A 37 -16.95 -6.71 8.98
CA ASP A 37 -17.65 -6.78 10.26
C ASP A 37 -17.54 -8.12 11.01
N SER A 38 -16.46 -8.86 10.73
CA SER A 38 -16.21 -10.20 11.27
C SER A 38 -15.37 -10.20 12.56
N VAL A 39 -14.99 -9.02 13.05
CA VAL A 39 -14.20 -8.82 14.29
C VAL A 39 -14.91 -7.83 15.18
N SER A 40 -14.88 -8.09 16.50
CA SER A 40 -15.50 -7.24 17.53
C SER A 40 -14.73 -5.97 17.85
N THR A 41 -13.49 -5.82 17.36
CA THR A 41 -12.73 -4.60 17.57
C THR A 41 -13.37 -3.43 16.82
N GLN A 42 -13.49 -2.30 17.49
CA GLN A 42 -14.00 -1.06 16.91
C GLN A 42 -12.86 -0.12 16.48
N LEU A 43 -11.65 -0.30 17.01
CA LEU A 43 -10.51 0.58 16.77
C LEU A 43 -9.33 -0.22 16.24
N VAL A 44 -8.78 0.21 15.11
CA VAL A 44 -7.51 -0.28 14.56
C VAL A 44 -6.52 0.87 14.52
N PHE A 45 -5.31 0.64 15.03
CA PHE A 45 -4.19 1.54 14.88
C PHE A 45 -3.13 0.89 13.99
N LEU A 46 -3.00 1.38 12.76
CA LEU A 46 -2.07 0.86 11.76
C LEU A 46 -0.87 1.79 11.65
N TRP A 47 0.31 1.31 12.05
CA TRP A 47 1.52 2.12 11.98
C TRP A 47 2.62 1.45 11.17
N GLY A 48 3.58 2.24 10.72
CA GLY A 48 4.73 1.76 9.97
C GLY A 48 5.38 2.89 9.17
N PRO A 49 6.64 2.73 8.73
CA PRO A 49 7.37 3.79 8.04
C PRO A 49 6.70 4.18 6.70
N GLU A 50 7.19 5.26 6.09
CA GLU A 50 6.79 5.66 4.74
C GLU A 50 7.02 4.51 3.73
N GLY A 51 6.12 4.38 2.75
CA GLY A 51 6.21 3.32 1.74
C GLY A 51 5.79 1.91 2.20
N SER A 52 5.33 1.77 3.45
CA SER A 52 4.77 0.49 3.96
C SER A 52 3.40 0.11 3.36
N GLY A 53 2.70 1.07 2.76
CA GLY A 53 1.40 0.83 2.10
C GLY A 53 0.17 1.14 2.95
N LYS A 54 0.32 1.94 4.03
CA LYS A 54 -0.78 2.36 4.91
C LYS A 54 -1.97 2.96 4.13
N SER A 55 -1.73 3.96 3.28
CA SER A 55 -2.79 4.59 2.48
C SER A 55 -3.43 3.62 1.47
N HIS A 56 -2.67 2.65 0.94
CA HIS A 56 -3.25 1.59 0.10
C HIS A 56 -4.26 0.75 0.87
N LEU A 57 -3.87 0.26 2.04
CA LEU A 57 -4.75 -0.54 2.89
C LEU A 57 -5.96 0.25 3.37
N LEU A 58 -5.80 1.53 3.66
CA LEU A 58 -6.89 2.41 4.08
C LEU A 58 -7.90 2.67 2.96
N GLU A 59 -7.42 2.91 1.73
CA GLU A 59 -8.27 3.03 0.53
C GLU A 59 -8.97 1.71 0.20
N SER A 60 -8.34 0.57 0.53
CA SER A 60 -8.91 -0.76 0.31
C SER A 60 -10.12 -1.09 1.18
N LEU A 61 -10.31 -0.37 2.29
CA LEU A 61 -11.47 -0.52 3.15
C LEU A 61 -12.70 0.11 2.49
N THR A 62 -13.67 -0.71 2.09
CA THR A 62 -14.87 -0.28 1.37
C THR A 62 -16.09 -0.11 2.27
N ASN A 63 -16.03 -0.60 3.52
CA ASN A 63 -17.13 -0.47 4.47
C ASN A 63 -17.31 0.98 4.93
N THR A 64 -18.49 1.55 4.66
CA THR A 64 -18.84 2.95 4.96
C THR A 64 -19.02 3.23 6.45
N ASN A 65 -19.11 2.20 7.29
CA ASN A 65 -19.20 2.35 8.75
C ASN A 65 -17.82 2.49 9.43
N ILE A 66 -16.75 2.48 8.64
CA ILE A 66 -15.37 2.67 9.10
C ILE A 66 -14.95 4.12 8.84
N GLU A 67 -14.80 4.87 9.92
CA GLU A 67 -14.13 6.17 9.91
C GLU A 67 -12.62 5.98 9.72
N LYS A 68 -12.00 6.86 8.92
CA LYS A 68 -10.60 6.72 8.51
C LYS A 68 -9.84 8.00 8.85
N ILE A 69 -8.81 7.87 9.68
CA ILE A 69 -7.95 8.99 10.06
C ILE A 69 -6.52 8.68 9.64
N GLU A 70 -5.92 9.57 8.86
CA GLU A 70 -4.56 9.42 8.36
C GLU A 70 -3.55 10.28 9.10
N ASP A 71 -2.34 9.74 9.23
CA ASP A 71 -1.12 10.46 9.58
C ASP A 71 -1.21 11.33 10.85
N ILE A 72 -1.68 10.74 11.95
CA ILE A 72 -1.88 11.48 13.20
C ILE A 72 -0.60 12.06 13.81
N GLN A 73 0.58 11.61 13.37
CA GLN A 73 1.86 12.24 13.73
C GLN A 73 1.98 13.69 13.28
N GLN A 74 1.13 14.13 12.34
CA GLN A 74 1.09 15.50 11.83
C GLN A 74 0.06 16.36 12.57
N PHE A 75 -0.70 15.79 13.51
CA PHE A 75 -1.80 16.51 14.16
C PHE A 75 -1.30 17.55 15.15
N SER A 76 -1.98 18.70 15.18
CA SER A 76 -1.84 19.69 16.24
C SER A 76 -2.48 19.22 17.55
N HIS A 77 -2.22 19.92 18.65
CA HIS A 77 -2.86 19.64 19.93
C HIS A 77 -4.39 19.66 19.85
N ASP A 78 -4.98 20.59 19.08
CA ASP A 78 -6.43 20.68 18.96
C ASP A 78 -7.00 19.53 18.12
N GLN A 79 -6.32 19.13 17.04
CA GLN A 79 -6.69 17.94 16.26
C GLN A 79 -6.60 16.65 17.09
N ASN A 80 -5.61 16.56 17.99
CA ASN A 80 -5.50 15.43 18.93
C ASN A 80 -6.68 15.37 19.91
N ARG A 81 -7.18 16.53 20.38
CA ARG A 81 -8.39 16.59 21.21
C ARG A 81 -9.64 16.17 20.45
N GLU A 82 -9.79 16.62 19.20
CA GLU A 82 -10.88 16.19 18.32
C GLU A 82 -10.86 14.68 18.07
N LEU A 83 -9.68 14.12 17.80
CA LEU A 83 -9.49 12.67 17.65
C LEU A 83 -9.89 11.91 18.92
N PHE A 84 -9.51 12.42 20.10
CA PHE A 84 -9.91 11.81 21.37
C PHE A 84 -11.43 11.78 21.56
N MET A 85 -12.12 12.88 21.25
CA MET A 85 -13.59 12.94 21.28
C MET A 85 -14.22 11.95 20.29
N LEU A 86 -13.71 11.92 19.05
CA LEU A 86 -14.16 10.98 18.01
C LEU A 86 -14.03 9.51 18.47
N ILE A 87 -12.93 9.13 19.11
CA ILE A 87 -12.74 7.77 19.63
C ILE A 87 -13.81 7.43 20.67
N ASN A 88 -14.21 8.37 21.54
CA ASN A 88 -15.28 8.14 22.52
C ASN A 88 -16.63 7.96 21.84
N ASP A 89 -16.95 8.80 20.86
CA ASP A 89 -18.22 8.76 20.14
C ASP A 89 -18.38 7.45 19.37
N ILE A 90 -17.33 7.01 18.66
CA ILE A 90 -17.33 5.78 17.88
C ILE A 90 -17.61 4.56 18.76
N LYS A 91 -17.03 4.51 19.98
CA LYS A 91 -17.33 3.43 20.95
C LYS A 91 -18.81 3.38 21.31
N SER A 92 -19.45 4.54 21.51
CA SER A 92 -20.87 4.63 21.89
C SER A 92 -21.82 4.28 20.73
N GLN A 93 -21.44 4.59 19.49
CA GLN A 93 -22.27 4.44 18.30
C GLN A 93 -22.10 3.09 17.59
N ASN A 94 -21.27 2.20 18.14
CA ASN A 94 -20.89 0.93 17.51
C ASN A 94 -20.36 1.09 16.07
N LYS A 95 -19.69 2.21 15.80
CA LYS A 95 -18.97 2.45 14.56
C LYS A 95 -17.56 1.88 14.65
N LYS A 96 -16.86 1.90 13.53
CA LYS A 96 -15.46 1.49 13.45
C LYS A 96 -14.57 2.67 13.12
N LEU A 97 -13.34 2.63 13.62
CA LEU A 97 -12.30 3.62 13.36
C LEU A 97 -11.01 2.91 13.03
N ILE A 98 -10.35 3.37 11.98
CA ILE A 98 -8.96 3.04 11.70
C ILE A 98 -8.14 4.32 11.67
N ILE A 99 -6.99 4.28 12.34
CA ILE A 99 -6.05 5.38 12.46
C ILE A 99 -4.71 4.94 11.87
N THR A 100 -4.06 5.79 11.08
CA THR A 100 -2.70 5.54 10.60
C THR A 100 -1.67 6.45 11.26
N CYS A 101 -0.45 5.92 11.41
CA CYS A 101 0.69 6.67 11.92
C CYS A 101 2.01 6.17 11.29
N ASP A 102 3.07 6.95 11.36
CA ASP A 102 4.40 6.53 10.92
C ASP A 102 5.18 5.72 11.97
N ARG A 103 4.72 5.71 13.22
CA ARG A 103 5.37 5.08 14.38
C ARG A 103 4.37 4.48 15.36
N SER A 104 4.86 3.68 16.30
CA SER A 104 4.01 3.06 17.32
C SER A 104 3.37 4.10 18.25
N PRO A 105 2.28 3.76 18.97
CA PRO A 105 1.70 4.68 19.95
C PRO A 105 2.73 5.12 21.00
N ASP A 106 3.59 4.22 21.46
CA ASP A 106 4.66 4.49 22.45
C ASP A 106 5.68 5.54 22.01
N GLU A 107 5.94 5.63 20.71
CA GLU A 107 6.91 6.56 20.12
C GLU A 107 6.28 7.90 19.71
N LEU A 108 4.96 8.04 19.84
CA LEU A 108 4.23 9.24 19.47
C LEU A 108 4.32 10.27 20.61
N ASN A 109 5.14 11.29 20.39
CA ASN A 109 5.33 12.40 21.32
C ASN A 109 4.31 13.52 21.05
N GLY A 110 3.97 14.30 22.09
CA GLY A 110 3.10 15.47 21.94
C GLY A 110 1.59 15.16 21.95
N ILE A 111 1.21 13.94 22.35
CA ILE A 111 -0.18 13.55 22.63
C ILE A 111 -0.40 13.36 24.13
N ASP A 112 -1.63 13.62 24.58
CA ASP A 112 -2.02 13.44 25.97
C ASP A 112 -2.08 11.95 26.35
N GLU A 113 -1.84 11.63 27.64
CA GLU A 113 -1.81 10.25 28.17
C GLU A 113 -3.14 9.50 27.95
N ASP A 114 -4.25 10.22 27.99
CA ASP A 114 -5.58 9.67 27.71
C ASP A 114 -5.69 9.16 26.27
N LEU A 115 -5.24 9.96 25.30
CA LEU A 115 -5.24 9.56 23.90
C LEU A 115 -4.29 8.38 23.68
N HIS A 116 -3.10 8.41 24.30
CA HIS A 116 -2.12 7.31 24.25
C HIS A 116 -2.74 5.98 24.69
N SER A 117 -3.40 5.99 25.83
CA SER A 117 -4.09 4.82 26.41
C SER A 117 -5.21 4.32 25.49
N ARG A 118 -5.92 5.23 24.80
CA ARG A 118 -6.98 4.84 23.85
C ARG A 118 -6.43 4.21 22.58
N LEU A 119 -5.33 4.72 22.03
CA LEU A 119 -4.70 4.14 20.84
C LEU A 119 -4.23 2.70 21.09
N LYS A 120 -3.70 2.43 22.29
CA LYS A 120 -3.25 1.09 22.71
C LYS A 120 -4.37 0.09 22.98
N TRP A 121 -5.57 0.57 23.33
CA TRP A 121 -6.71 -0.30 23.61
C TRP A 121 -7.29 -0.95 22.36
N GLY A 122 -7.07 -0.34 21.18
CA GLY A 122 -7.46 -0.92 19.90
C GLY A 122 -6.55 -2.05 19.43
N LEU A 123 -6.85 -2.59 18.26
CA LEU A 123 -5.97 -3.53 17.56
C LEU A 123 -4.79 -2.76 16.95
N VAL A 124 -3.61 -2.91 17.52
CA VAL A 124 -2.37 -2.26 17.06
C VAL A 124 -1.65 -3.15 16.05
N LEU A 125 -1.46 -2.67 14.83
CA LEU A 125 -0.86 -3.40 13.71
C LEU A 125 0.38 -2.66 13.19
N ASN A 126 1.52 -3.35 13.10
CA ASN A 126 2.78 -2.82 12.60
C ASN A 126 3.03 -3.27 11.15
N LEU A 127 2.86 -2.37 10.21
CA LEU A 127 3.04 -2.60 8.78
C LEU A 127 4.50 -2.39 8.37
N SER A 128 5.14 -3.48 7.94
CA SER A 128 6.52 -3.43 7.46
C SER A 128 6.57 -3.13 5.95
N PRO A 129 7.48 -2.27 5.48
CA PRO A 129 7.68 -2.06 4.06
C PRO A 129 8.27 -3.31 3.40
N LEU A 130 7.99 -3.50 2.12
CA LEU A 130 8.65 -4.53 1.32
C LEU A 130 10.11 -4.15 1.09
N THR A 131 11.02 -5.07 1.36
CA THR A 131 12.42 -4.90 0.98
C THR A 131 12.58 -4.98 -0.54
N ASP A 132 13.68 -4.46 -1.08
CA ASP A 132 13.94 -4.59 -2.52
C ASP A 132 14.09 -6.05 -2.94
N GLU A 133 14.58 -6.91 -2.05
CA GLU A 133 14.62 -8.36 -2.26
C GLU A 133 13.20 -8.96 -2.33
N ASP A 134 12.31 -8.58 -1.39
CA ASP A 134 10.91 -9.03 -1.43
C ASP A 134 10.24 -8.60 -2.75
N LYS A 135 10.41 -7.34 -3.15
CA LYS A 135 9.87 -6.81 -4.41
C LYS A 135 10.41 -7.59 -5.62
N PHE A 136 11.71 -7.85 -5.65
CA PHE A 136 12.36 -8.60 -6.73
C PHE A 136 11.77 -10.01 -6.86
N GLN A 137 11.69 -10.75 -5.75
CA GLN A 137 11.13 -12.10 -5.74
C GLN A 137 9.67 -12.12 -6.16
N ILE A 138 8.88 -11.14 -5.70
CA ILE A 138 7.47 -11.00 -6.08
C ILE A 138 7.33 -10.75 -7.59
N ILE A 139 8.11 -9.85 -8.17
CA ILE A 139 8.09 -9.60 -9.62
C ILE A 139 8.46 -10.87 -10.37
N LYS A 140 9.47 -11.61 -9.90
CA LYS A 140 9.93 -12.86 -10.53
C LYS A 140 8.84 -13.93 -10.50
N ILE A 141 8.21 -14.16 -9.35
CA ILE A 141 7.08 -15.08 -9.21
C ILE A 141 5.94 -14.65 -10.15
N LYS A 142 5.57 -13.36 -10.14
CA LYS A 142 4.49 -12.84 -10.99
C LYS A 142 4.81 -12.94 -12.49
N SER A 143 6.07 -12.77 -12.90
CA SER A 143 6.48 -12.98 -14.29
C SER A 143 6.30 -14.44 -14.72
N GLN A 144 6.67 -15.38 -13.84
CA GLN A 144 6.53 -16.82 -14.10
C GLN A 144 5.06 -17.24 -14.15
N GLU A 145 4.23 -16.78 -13.20
CA GLU A 145 2.79 -17.05 -13.16
C GLU A 145 2.07 -16.54 -14.43
N ASN A 146 2.48 -15.38 -14.94
CA ASN A 146 1.91 -14.78 -16.15
C ASN A 146 2.56 -15.28 -17.45
N GLY A 147 3.55 -16.18 -17.37
CA GLY A 147 4.16 -16.83 -18.53
C GLY A 147 5.16 -15.98 -19.31
N TYR A 148 5.65 -14.87 -18.74
CA TYR A 148 6.65 -14.02 -19.39
C TYR A 148 8.01 -14.04 -18.68
N HIS A 149 9.08 -13.86 -19.46
CA HIS A 149 10.44 -13.86 -18.94
C HIS A 149 11.04 -12.46 -18.98
N ILE A 150 11.53 -11.99 -17.83
CA ILE A 150 12.26 -10.74 -17.69
C ILE A 150 13.61 -11.04 -17.06
N GLU A 151 14.66 -10.52 -17.66
CA GLU A 151 16.00 -10.67 -17.13
C GLU A 151 16.14 -9.97 -15.77
N ASP A 152 16.81 -10.63 -14.81
CA ASP A 152 17.05 -10.11 -13.46
C ASP A 152 17.68 -8.69 -13.47
N LYS A 153 18.54 -8.39 -14.47
CA LYS A 153 19.16 -7.06 -14.64
C LYS A 153 18.15 -5.96 -14.97
N VAL A 154 17.06 -6.29 -15.68
CA VAL A 154 15.99 -5.35 -16.04
C VAL A 154 15.12 -5.09 -14.80
N ILE A 155 14.77 -6.13 -14.05
CA ILE A 155 14.03 -5.98 -12.78
C ILE A 155 14.80 -5.07 -11.81
N ASN A 156 16.09 -5.36 -11.61
CA ASN A 156 16.95 -4.56 -10.74
C ASN A 156 17.09 -3.11 -11.20
N TYR A 157 17.20 -2.88 -12.52
CA TYR A 157 17.22 -1.53 -13.07
C TYR A 157 15.92 -0.79 -12.74
N CYS A 158 14.77 -1.42 -12.98
CA CYS A 158 13.47 -0.82 -12.71
C CYS A 158 13.25 -0.51 -11.23
N LEU A 159 13.60 -1.43 -10.32
CA LEU A 159 13.47 -1.19 -8.87
C LEU A 159 14.31 0.01 -8.39
N ARG A 160 15.45 0.26 -9.03
CA ARG A 160 16.35 1.39 -8.69
C ARG A 160 15.97 2.71 -9.33
N HIS A 161 15.36 2.68 -10.52
CA HIS A 161 15.20 3.87 -11.36
C HIS A 161 13.75 4.26 -11.62
N LEU A 162 12.77 3.39 -11.35
CA LEU A 162 11.35 3.71 -11.44
C LEU A 162 10.80 3.98 -10.04
N ARG A 163 10.32 5.20 -9.82
CA ARG A 163 9.61 5.59 -8.59
C ARG A 163 8.14 5.19 -8.68
N ARG A 164 7.89 3.88 -8.71
CA ARG A 164 6.54 3.30 -8.82
C ARG A 164 6.31 2.33 -7.68
N ASP A 165 5.07 2.25 -7.21
CA ASP A 165 4.69 1.17 -6.30
C ASP A 165 4.83 -0.18 -7.01
N LEU A 166 4.97 -1.25 -6.22
CA LEU A 166 5.23 -2.59 -6.74
C LEU A 166 4.15 -3.08 -7.70
N HIS A 167 2.89 -2.72 -7.45
CA HIS A 167 1.79 -3.14 -8.32
C HIS A 167 1.87 -2.44 -9.68
N THR A 168 2.08 -1.13 -9.71
CA THR A 168 2.32 -0.37 -10.95
C THR A 168 3.53 -0.93 -11.71
N LEU A 169 4.58 -1.35 -11.00
CA LEU A 169 5.74 -1.98 -11.63
C LEU A 169 5.40 -3.35 -12.27
N ILE A 170 4.65 -4.21 -11.58
CA ILE A 170 4.16 -5.49 -12.13
C ILE A 170 3.30 -5.27 -13.38
N ASN A 171 2.39 -4.29 -13.33
CA ASN A 171 1.54 -3.91 -14.46
C ASN A 171 2.35 -3.37 -15.64
N THR A 172 3.40 -2.58 -15.36
CA THR A 172 4.33 -2.10 -16.39
C THR A 172 5.02 -3.27 -17.07
N PHE A 173 5.48 -4.27 -16.32
CA PHE A 173 6.11 -5.45 -16.88
C PHE A 173 5.17 -6.30 -17.74
N GLN A 174 3.91 -6.46 -17.35
CA GLN A 174 2.89 -7.10 -18.18
C GLN A 174 2.69 -6.36 -19.50
N ALA A 175 2.54 -5.03 -19.46
CA ALA A 175 2.38 -4.23 -20.68
C ALA A 175 3.62 -4.30 -21.61
N LEU A 176 4.82 -4.32 -21.04
CA LEU A 176 6.07 -4.48 -21.78
C LEU A 176 6.18 -5.85 -22.43
N ASP A 177 5.69 -6.90 -21.77
CA ASP A 177 5.64 -8.25 -22.35
C ASP A 177 4.68 -8.33 -23.54
N GLU A 178 3.46 -7.80 -23.39
CA GLU A 178 2.52 -7.73 -24.51
C GLU A 178 3.09 -6.99 -25.71
N TRP A 179 3.82 -5.89 -25.47
CA TRP A 179 4.52 -5.15 -26.50
C TRP A 179 5.67 -5.95 -27.12
N SER A 180 6.47 -6.64 -26.29
CA SER A 180 7.58 -7.49 -26.72
C SER A 180 7.11 -8.61 -27.64
N LEU A 181 5.99 -9.26 -27.31
CA LEU A 181 5.35 -10.29 -28.13
C LEU A 181 4.87 -9.75 -29.48
N LYS A 182 4.20 -8.59 -29.50
CA LYS A 182 3.69 -7.97 -30.74
C LYS A 182 4.82 -7.48 -31.65
N SER A 183 5.85 -6.86 -31.07
CA SER A 183 6.97 -6.28 -31.81
C SER A 183 8.09 -7.28 -32.13
N LYS A 184 8.07 -8.47 -31.52
CA LYS A 184 9.12 -9.48 -31.54
C LYS A 184 10.48 -8.94 -31.09
N ARG A 185 10.49 -8.04 -30.10
CA ARG A 185 11.69 -7.41 -29.55
C ARG A 185 11.78 -7.67 -28.06
N ALA A 186 12.95 -8.13 -27.61
CA ALA A 186 13.19 -8.39 -26.19
C ALA A 186 13.08 -7.11 -25.33
N ILE A 187 12.59 -7.27 -24.10
CA ILE A 187 12.57 -6.22 -23.09
C ILE A 187 14.00 -5.98 -22.60
N THR A 188 14.56 -4.79 -22.86
CA THR A 188 15.94 -4.44 -22.49
C THR A 188 15.98 -3.15 -21.68
N ILE A 189 17.07 -2.92 -20.93
CA ILE A 189 17.27 -1.67 -20.18
C ILE A 189 17.23 -0.44 -21.12
N ASN A 190 17.71 -0.56 -22.36
CA ASN A 190 17.66 0.54 -23.32
C ASN A 190 16.23 0.90 -23.70
N LEU A 191 15.37 -0.11 -23.92
CA LEU A 191 13.94 0.12 -24.14
C LEU A 191 13.31 0.86 -22.96
N ILE A 192 13.58 0.43 -21.71
CA ILE A 192 13.06 1.10 -20.51
C ILE A 192 13.51 2.58 -20.47
N LYS A 193 14.78 2.85 -20.76
CA LYS A 193 15.32 4.21 -20.82
C LYS A 193 14.65 5.08 -21.89
N ASP A 194 14.38 4.52 -23.05
CA ASP A 194 13.72 5.25 -24.14
C ASP A 194 12.28 5.58 -23.75
N LEU A 195 11.54 4.63 -23.16
CA LEU A 195 10.18 4.87 -22.65
C LEU A 195 10.14 5.90 -21.50
N GLN A 196 11.15 5.91 -20.63
CA GLN A 196 11.29 6.95 -19.59
C GLN A 196 11.50 8.34 -20.20
N ARG A 197 12.32 8.45 -21.24
CA ARG A 197 12.57 9.74 -21.93
C ARG A 197 11.33 10.26 -22.63
N GLU A 198 10.49 9.37 -23.12
CA GLU A 198 9.21 9.69 -23.77
C GLU A 198 8.08 9.94 -22.75
N ASN A 199 8.35 9.91 -21.44
CA ASN A 199 7.36 10.03 -20.35
C ASN A 199 6.21 9.00 -20.44
N ILE A 200 6.49 7.85 -21.04
CA ILE A 200 5.55 6.74 -21.14
C ILE A 200 5.57 5.92 -19.84
N ILE A 201 6.77 5.74 -19.25
CA ILE A 201 6.96 5.10 -17.94
C ILE A 201 7.82 5.93 -16.97
#